data_AF-A0A669BS65-F1
#
_entry.id   AF-A0A669BS65-F1
#
_cell.length_a   1.000
_cell.length_b   1.000
_cell.length_c   1.000
_cell.angle_alpha   90.00
_cell.angle_beta   90.00
_cell.angle_gamma   90.00
#
_symmetry.space_group_name_H-M   'P 1'
#
loop_
_entity.id
_entity.type
_entity.pdbx_description
1 polymer ?
#
loop_
_entity_poly.entity_id
_entity_poly.type
_entity_poly.pdbx_seq_one_letter_code
_entity_poly.pdbx_strand_id
1 'polypeptide(L)'
;MTLCFLSEPVRLVGGASRCAGTLEVKQGLWRSVEASGWTLMDAAVACRELDCGSAVLTGSRNASWDGPTWKIKPACVKSGSTLRECATSSQSPTVLELICSDLLVQPIISASFSSNDGDSQVQQQESSWVLKGSSFTISCSIQPQYPGGSFQLTFTSSNTTSNYTQPAVNHSAHFLFPAAEPAHQGTYSCVYRVFVFSRNFSSESRQLSLTVSDPTVFVIRLLLLLLSLLLFISAVCFSHKVACTRLLIRGRCGTKRSARWKRAATR
;
A
#
# COMPACT_ATOMS: atom_id res chain seq x y z
N MET A 1 41.51 -14.75 -11.22
CA MET A 1 40.91 -14.07 -10.05
C MET A 1 39.98 -15.07 -9.39
N THR A 2 40.53 -15.91 -8.52
CA THR A 2 39.86 -17.09 -7.98
C THR A 2 39.16 -16.71 -6.68
N LEU A 3 37.85 -16.51 -6.71
CA LEU A 3 37.04 -16.39 -5.49
C LEU A 3 36.89 -17.80 -4.89
N CYS A 4 37.82 -18.19 -4.02
CA CYS A 4 37.51 -19.25 -3.05
C CYS A 4 36.43 -18.69 -2.14
N PHE A 5 35.32 -19.43 -1.99
CA PHE A 5 34.35 -19.22 -0.92
C PHE A 5 35.09 -19.28 0.42
N LEU A 6 35.48 -18.12 0.94
CA LEU A 6 35.84 -17.99 2.34
C LEU A 6 34.56 -18.31 3.10
N SER A 7 34.49 -19.49 3.71
CA SER A 7 33.44 -19.80 4.68
C SER A 7 33.41 -18.67 5.69
N GLU A 8 32.33 -17.88 5.69
CA GLU A 8 32.15 -16.81 6.67
C GLU A 8 32.29 -17.43 8.07
N PRO A 9 33.17 -16.88 8.94
CA PRO A 9 33.42 -17.46 10.26
C PRO A 9 32.29 -17.16 11.26
N VAL A 10 31.22 -16.50 10.82
CA VAL A 10 30.09 -16.04 11.62
C VAL A 10 28.81 -16.38 10.87
N ARG A 11 27.79 -16.86 11.58
CA ARG A 11 26.47 -17.14 10.98
C ARG A 11 25.35 -16.98 12.00
N LEU A 12 24.13 -16.79 11.51
CA LEU A 12 22.91 -16.91 12.30
C LEU A 12 22.23 -18.26 11.99
N VAL A 13 21.87 -19.00 13.04
CA VAL A 13 21.20 -20.32 12.92
C VAL A 13 19.88 -20.35 13.66
N GLY A 14 19.01 -21.27 13.24
CA GLY A 14 17.72 -21.52 13.90
C GLY A 14 16.74 -20.37 13.77
N GLY A 15 17.01 -19.44 12.85
CA GLY A 15 16.12 -18.33 12.57
C GLY A 15 15.53 -18.36 11.17
N ALA A 16 14.50 -17.56 11.00
CA ALA A 16 13.62 -17.63 9.84
C ALA A 16 14.13 -16.82 8.63
N SER A 17 15.24 -16.10 8.77
CA SER A 17 15.98 -15.46 7.66
C SER A 17 17.49 -15.63 7.88
N ARG A 18 18.31 -15.34 6.85
CA ARG A 18 19.79 -15.32 6.99
C ARG A 18 20.30 -14.24 7.95
N CYS A 19 19.45 -13.27 8.30
CA CYS A 19 19.77 -12.10 9.11
C CYS A 19 19.11 -12.12 10.50
N ALA A 20 18.48 -13.23 10.88
CA ALA A 20 17.87 -13.40 12.19
C ALA A 20 18.16 -14.80 12.73
N GLY A 21 18.47 -14.91 14.03
CA GLY A 21 18.67 -16.19 14.71
C GLY A 21 19.72 -16.11 15.81
N THR A 22 20.24 -17.26 16.23
CA THR A 22 21.35 -17.31 17.19
C THR A 22 22.68 -17.17 16.51
N LEU A 23 23.52 -16.31 17.08
CA LEU A 23 24.88 -16.07 16.61
C LEU A 23 25.77 -17.27 16.94
N GLU A 24 26.35 -17.85 15.89
CA GLU A 24 27.41 -18.84 16.00
C GLU A 24 28.69 -18.31 15.35
N VAL A 25 29.84 -18.65 15.95
CA VAL A 25 31.17 -18.28 15.46
C VAL A 25 32.02 -19.53 15.32
N LYS A 26 32.84 -19.60 14.27
CA LYS A 26 33.74 -20.71 13.97
C LYS A 26 35.17 -20.38 14.38
N GLN A 27 35.60 -20.90 15.53
CA GLN A 27 36.99 -20.85 15.99
C GLN A 27 37.51 -22.29 16.12
N GLY A 28 37.62 -22.97 14.97
CA GLY A 28 37.81 -24.43 14.87
C GLY A 28 36.46 -25.15 14.78
N LEU A 29 35.70 -25.15 15.87
CA LEU A 29 34.32 -25.66 15.94
C LEU A 29 33.31 -24.51 15.92
N TRP A 30 32.13 -24.76 15.36
CA TRP A 30 30.98 -23.87 15.48
C TRP A 30 30.43 -23.97 16.91
N ARG A 31 30.26 -22.83 17.57
CA ARG A 31 29.58 -22.74 18.86
C ARG A 31 28.76 -21.46 18.93
N SER A 32 27.69 -21.51 19.71
CA SER A 32 26.85 -20.35 20.01
C SER A 32 27.60 -19.34 20.86
N VAL A 33 27.31 -18.06 20.63
CA VAL A 33 27.83 -16.95 21.44
C VAL A 33 26.96 -16.80 22.69
N GLU A 34 27.56 -16.54 23.85
CA GLU A 34 26.81 -16.25 25.09
C GLU A 34 26.14 -14.87 25.03
N ALA A 35 24.95 -14.74 25.62
CA ALA A 35 24.19 -13.50 25.54
C ALA A 35 24.67 -12.38 26.48
N SER A 36 25.41 -12.73 27.55
CA SER A 36 25.73 -11.78 28.62
C SER A 36 26.62 -10.63 28.15
N GLY A 37 26.22 -9.39 28.45
CA GLY A 37 27.04 -8.19 28.21
C GLY A 37 26.97 -7.65 26.78
N TRP A 38 26.12 -8.20 25.91
CA TRP A 38 25.89 -7.67 24.57
C TRP A 38 24.95 -6.47 24.56
N THR A 39 25.35 -5.42 23.84
CA THR A 39 24.50 -4.26 23.55
C THR A 39 24.07 -4.25 22.08
N LEU A 40 23.10 -3.39 21.73
CA LEU A 40 22.74 -3.16 20.33
C LEU A 40 23.91 -2.63 19.48
N MET A 41 24.87 -1.95 20.10
CA MET A 41 26.07 -1.49 19.40
C MET A 41 27.00 -2.65 19.04
N ASP A 42 27.15 -3.64 19.94
CA ASP A 42 27.94 -4.84 19.67
C ASP A 42 27.25 -5.70 18.61
N ALA A 43 25.92 -5.83 18.69
CA ALA A 43 25.09 -6.48 17.67
C ALA A 43 25.27 -5.84 16.29
N ALA A 44 25.39 -4.51 16.19
CA ALA A 44 25.59 -3.82 14.92
C ALA A 44 26.91 -4.23 14.24
N VAL A 45 27.95 -4.57 15.01
CA VAL A 45 29.19 -5.10 14.46
C VAL A 45 28.97 -6.48 13.84
N ALA A 46 28.27 -7.37 14.55
CA ALA A 46 27.93 -8.70 14.05
C ALA A 46 27.05 -8.64 12.79
N CYS A 47 26.02 -7.78 12.78
CA CYS A 47 25.13 -7.61 11.64
C CYS A 47 25.84 -7.10 10.38
N ARG A 48 26.88 -6.28 10.57
CA ARG A 48 27.74 -5.82 9.47
C ARG A 48 28.69 -6.91 8.97
N GLU A 49 29.27 -7.73 9.85
CA GLU A 49 30.10 -8.88 9.42
C GLU A 49 29.28 -9.94 8.64
N LEU A 50 27.97 -10.00 8.87
CA LEU A 50 27.03 -10.90 8.17
C LEU A 50 26.46 -10.32 6.86
N ASP A 51 26.87 -9.11 6.48
CA ASP A 51 26.28 -8.34 5.38
C ASP A 51 24.74 -8.22 5.48
N CYS A 52 24.25 -8.07 6.71
CA CYS A 52 22.83 -7.94 7.06
C CYS A 52 22.44 -6.51 7.50
N GLY A 53 23.35 -5.54 7.41
CA GLY A 53 23.10 -4.14 7.74
C GLY A 53 23.09 -3.83 9.24
N SER A 54 22.10 -3.06 9.70
CA SER A 54 22.01 -2.56 11.08
C SER A 54 21.44 -3.60 12.06
N ALA A 55 21.87 -3.59 13.32
CA ALA A 55 21.20 -4.37 14.34
C ALA A 55 19.83 -3.76 14.70
N VAL A 56 18.81 -4.61 14.66
CA VAL A 56 17.44 -4.27 15.10
C VAL A 56 17.24 -4.75 16.53
N LEU A 57 17.77 -5.94 16.86
CA LEU A 57 17.57 -6.54 18.16
C LEU A 57 18.75 -7.40 18.61
N THR A 58 18.97 -7.37 19.91
CA THR A 58 19.79 -8.34 20.65
C THR A 58 18.94 -8.94 21.78
N GLY A 59 19.00 -10.25 21.93
CA GLY A 59 18.21 -11.01 22.89
C GLY A 59 18.99 -12.19 23.46
N SER A 60 18.37 -12.90 24.40
CA SER A 60 18.91 -14.11 24.99
C SER A 60 17.85 -15.21 24.98
N ARG A 61 18.29 -16.43 24.73
CA ARG A 61 17.47 -17.63 24.96
C ARG A 61 18.25 -18.66 25.76
N ASN A 62 17.54 -19.56 26.42
CA ASN A 62 18.17 -20.71 27.05
C ASN A 62 18.71 -21.65 25.97
N ALA A 63 19.94 -22.10 26.14
CA ALA A 63 20.53 -23.12 25.30
C ALA A 63 19.77 -24.44 25.51
N SER A 64 19.63 -25.23 24.44
CA SER A 64 19.09 -26.59 24.52
C SER A 64 20.02 -27.54 25.28
N TRP A 65 21.29 -27.17 25.42
CA TRP A 65 22.31 -27.93 26.12
C TRP A 65 23.30 -26.96 26.78
N ASP A 66 23.74 -27.28 28.01
CA ASP A 66 24.74 -26.52 28.76
C ASP A 66 26.15 -26.89 28.27
N GLY A 67 26.42 -26.48 27.03
CA GLY A 67 27.67 -26.72 26.34
C GLY A 67 28.62 -25.53 26.39
N PRO A 68 29.88 -25.71 25.97
CA PRO A 68 30.79 -24.59 25.87
C PRO A 68 30.31 -23.61 24.78
N THR A 69 30.26 -22.33 25.14
CA THR A 69 29.85 -21.20 24.29
C THR A 69 31.04 -20.30 24.00
N TRP A 70 30.87 -19.35 23.08
CA TRP A 70 31.84 -18.28 22.85
C TRP A 70 31.47 -17.03 23.62
N LYS A 71 32.43 -16.48 24.35
CA LYS A 71 32.39 -15.11 24.88
C LYS A 71 33.19 -14.20 23.95
N ILE A 72 32.53 -13.18 23.42
CA ILE A 72 33.18 -12.15 22.60
C ILE A 72 33.64 -11.01 23.50
N LYS A 73 34.91 -10.62 23.40
CA LYS A 73 35.46 -9.48 24.15
C LYS A 73 35.16 -8.16 23.44
N PRO A 74 34.34 -7.25 24.00
CA PRO A 74 33.95 -6.01 23.31
C PRO A 74 35.14 -5.09 23.02
N ALA A 75 36.11 -5.03 23.93
CA ALA A 75 37.32 -4.22 23.75
C ALA A 75 38.14 -4.65 22.52
N CYS A 76 38.20 -5.95 22.24
CA CYS A 76 38.91 -6.50 21.08
C CYS A 76 38.21 -6.13 19.77
N VAL A 77 36.88 -6.24 19.73
CA VAL A 77 36.08 -5.87 18.54
C VAL A 77 36.21 -4.37 18.25
N LYS A 78 36.21 -3.53 19.29
CA LYS A 78 36.42 -2.08 19.18
C LYS A 78 37.80 -1.69 18.65
N SER A 79 38.81 -2.55 18.82
CA SER A 79 40.15 -2.37 18.26
C SER A 79 40.24 -2.72 16.77
N GLY A 80 39.15 -3.19 16.15
CA GLY A 80 39.10 -3.51 14.72
C GLY A 80 39.33 -4.99 14.37
N SER A 81 39.45 -5.87 15.37
CA SER A 81 39.53 -7.32 15.17
C SER A 81 38.16 -7.94 14.86
N THR A 82 38.16 -9.09 14.21
CA THR A 82 36.91 -9.82 13.86
C THR A 82 36.31 -10.51 15.07
N LEU A 83 34.99 -10.80 15.04
CA LEU A 83 34.32 -11.57 16.10
C LEU A 83 35.01 -12.90 16.41
N ARG A 84 35.53 -13.57 15.38
CA ARG A 84 36.27 -14.84 15.51
C ARG A 84 37.55 -14.71 16.32
N GLU A 85 38.30 -13.62 16.14
CA GLU A 85 39.56 -13.37 16.86
C GLU A 85 39.31 -12.99 18.32
N CYS A 86 38.17 -12.34 18.57
CA CYS A 86 37.78 -11.89 19.90
C CYS A 86 37.02 -12.96 20.71
N ALA A 87 36.77 -14.13 20.12
CA ALA A 87 36.08 -15.24 20.77
C ALA A 87 36.99 -15.97 21.76
N THR A 88 36.46 -16.22 22.96
CA THR A 88 37.09 -17.01 24.01
C THR A 88 36.11 -18.04 24.55
N SER A 89 36.58 -19.24 24.90
CA SER A 89 35.70 -20.30 25.40
C SER A 89 35.10 -19.89 26.74
N SER A 90 33.79 -20.07 26.88
CA SER A 90 33.01 -19.80 28.09
C SER A 90 32.00 -20.95 28.31
N GLN A 91 31.26 -20.88 29.41
CA GLN A 91 30.12 -21.72 29.69
C GLN A 91 28.98 -20.81 30.14
N SER A 92 27.89 -20.84 29.39
CA SER A 92 26.70 -20.04 29.70
C SER A 92 25.47 -20.83 29.29
N PRO A 93 24.44 -20.91 30.17
CA PRO A 93 23.17 -21.53 29.83
C PRO A 93 22.35 -20.68 28.86
N THR A 94 22.79 -19.44 28.55
CA THR A 94 22.12 -18.53 27.64
C THR A 94 22.96 -18.25 26.40
N VAL A 95 22.31 -18.29 25.24
CA VAL A 95 22.90 -17.98 23.94
C VAL A 95 22.31 -16.71 23.36
N LEU A 96 23.13 -15.99 22.61
CA LEU A 96 22.80 -14.71 22.00
C LEU A 96 21.91 -14.91 20.77
N GLU A 97 20.78 -14.20 20.77
CA GLU A 97 19.93 -14.06 19.60
C GLU A 97 20.09 -12.66 19.01
N LEU A 98 20.26 -12.60 17.69
CA LEU A 98 20.43 -11.37 16.95
C LEU A 98 19.42 -11.29 15.82
N ILE A 99 18.95 -10.06 15.61
CA ILE A 99 18.14 -9.69 14.46
C ILE A 99 18.77 -8.48 13.80
N CYS A 100 19.15 -8.64 12.54
CA CYS A 100 19.80 -7.65 11.70
C CYS A 100 18.85 -7.22 10.57
N SER A 101 18.82 -5.91 10.26
CA SER A 101 17.93 -5.20 9.32
C SER A 101 16.60 -5.90 9.01
N ASP A 102 15.81 -6.17 10.05
CA ASP A 102 14.42 -6.60 9.95
C ASP A 102 13.47 -5.41 9.86
N LEU A 103 13.54 -4.70 8.75
CA LEU A 103 12.34 -4.06 8.23
C LEU A 103 11.67 -5.11 7.34
N LEU A 104 10.52 -5.60 7.79
CA LEU A 104 9.63 -6.35 6.90
C LEU A 104 9.47 -5.54 5.61
N VAL A 105 9.74 -6.18 4.47
CA VAL A 105 9.57 -5.51 3.17
C VAL A 105 8.15 -4.99 3.07
N GLN A 106 8.01 -3.76 2.57
CA GLN A 106 6.71 -3.15 2.37
C GLN A 106 5.82 -4.08 1.51
N PRO A 107 4.63 -4.47 2.00
CA PRO A 107 3.74 -5.33 1.24
C PRO A 107 3.18 -4.56 0.03
N ILE A 108 2.98 -5.30 -1.06
CA ILE A 108 2.42 -4.80 -2.31
C ILE A 108 0.90 -4.98 -2.23
N ILE A 109 0.18 -3.87 -2.38
CA ILE A 109 -1.27 -3.84 -2.52
C ILE A 109 -1.64 -3.68 -4.00
N SER A 110 -2.63 -4.42 -4.46
CA SER A 110 -3.14 -4.34 -5.83
C SER A 110 -4.64 -4.60 -5.86
N ALA A 111 -5.31 -4.06 -6.87
CA ALA A 111 -6.70 -4.38 -7.16
C ALA A 111 -6.80 -5.11 -8.50
N SER A 112 -7.73 -6.05 -8.56
CA SER A 112 -8.11 -6.74 -9.79
C SER A 112 -9.62 -6.72 -9.93
N PHE A 113 -10.09 -6.55 -11.16
CA PHE A 113 -11.50 -6.40 -11.48
C PHE A 113 -11.88 -7.51 -12.45
N SER A 114 -12.98 -8.21 -12.16
CA SER A 114 -13.51 -9.18 -13.12
C SER A 114 -14.31 -8.42 -14.15
N SER A 115 -13.76 -8.26 -15.35
CA SER A 115 -14.55 -7.78 -16.50
C SER A 115 -15.39 -8.95 -17.02
N ASN A 116 -16.59 -8.66 -17.54
CA ASN A 116 -17.44 -9.68 -18.17
C ASN A 116 -16.84 -10.24 -19.48
N ASP A 117 -15.68 -9.76 -19.91
CA ASP A 117 -15.03 -10.10 -21.20
C ASP A 117 -13.89 -11.12 -21.07
N GLY A 118 -13.78 -11.80 -19.92
CA GLY A 118 -12.81 -12.90 -19.71
C GLY A 118 -11.35 -12.46 -19.55
N ASP A 119 -11.04 -11.16 -19.67
CA ASP A 119 -9.70 -10.61 -19.44
C ASP A 119 -9.63 -9.94 -18.06
N SER A 120 -8.91 -10.60 -17.15
CA SER A 120 -8.63 -10.10 -15.80
C SER A 120 -7.49 -9.08 -15.86
N GLN A 121 -7.84 -7.79 -15.97
CA GLN A 121 -6.84 -6.73 -15.92
C GLN A 121 -6.36 -6.51 -14.48
N VAL A 122 -5.09 -6.79 -14.23
CA VAL A 122 -4.39 -6.41 -13.00
C VAL A 122 -3.91 -4.98 -13.17
N GLN A 123 -4.61 -4.03 -12.56
CA GLN A 123 -4.27 -2.62 -12.69
C GLN A 123 -3.38 -2.23 -11.50
N GLN A 124 -2.07 -2.12 -11.74
CA GLN A 124 -1.07 -1.69 -10.74
C GLN A 124 -0.99 -0.15 -10.60
N GLN A 125 -2.08 0.57 -10.84
CA GLN A 125 -2.10 2.04 -10.84
C GLN A 125 -2.45 2.59 -9.44
N GLU A 126 -1.77 3.66 -9.00
CA GLU A 126 -1.97 4.35 -7.71
C GLU A 126 -3.42 4.90 -7.51
N SER A 127 -4.21 4.93 -8.58
CA SER A 127 -5.65 5.20 -8.57
C SER A 127 -6.39 4.21 -9.48
N SER A 128 -7.37 3.50 -8.91
CA SER A 128 -8.21 2.54 -9.64
C SER A 128 -9.69 2.90 -9.55
N TRP A 129 -10.47 2.56 -10.57
CA TRP A 129 -11.92 2.76 -10.58
C TRP A 129 -12.64 1.46 -10.87
N VAL A 130 -13.80 1.27 -10.25
CA VAL A 130 -14.67 0.10 -10.45
C VAL A 130 -16.10 0.55 -10.73
N LEU A 131 -16.79 -0.15 -11.62
CA LEU A 131 -18.20 0.10 -11.87
C LEU A 131 -19.03 -0.41 -10.69
N LYS A 132 -20.03 0.38 -10.28
CA LYS A 132 -21.00 -0.04 -9.26
C LYS A 132 -21.63 -1.38 -9.65
N GLY A 133 -21.73 -2.29 -8.68
CA GLY A 133 -22.26 -3.64 -8.85
C GLY A 133 -21.27 -4.65 -9.44
N SER A 134 -20.09 -4.24 -9.91
CA SER A 134 -19.05 -5.18 -10.36
C SER A 134 -18.29 -5.78 -9.17
N SER A 135 -17.84 -7.02 -9.31
CA SER A 135 -16.98 -7.67 -8.33
C SER A 135 -15.53 -7.22 -8.48
N PHE A 136 -14.83 -7.01 -7.36
CA PHE A 136 -13.41 -6.69 -7.37
C PHE A 136 -12.69 -7.40 -6.21
N THR A 137 -11.39 -7.58 -6.37
CA THR A 137 -10.54 -8.23 -5.38
C THR A 137 -9.36 -7.33 -5.03
N ILE A 138 -9.19 -7.05 -3.74
CA ILE A 138 -7.98 -6.42 -3.23
C ILE A 138 -7.00 -7.51 -2.80
N SER A 139 -5.81 -7.49 -3.37
CA SER A 139 -4.77 -8.47 -3.12
C SER A 139 -3.59 -7.81 -2.42
N CYS A 140 -3.24 -8.34 -1.26
CA CYS A 140 -2.01 -7.99 -0.55
C CYS A 140 -1.00 -9.11 -0.76
N SER A 141 0.25 -8.77 -1.06
CA SER A 141 1.34 -9.74 -1.17
C SER A 141 2.63 -9.18 -0.56
N ILE A 142 3.54 -10.06 -0.15
CA ILE A 142 4.84 -9.66 0.39
C ILE A 142 5.93 -10.56 -0.18
N GLN A 143 7.14 -10.01 -0.33
CA GLN A 143 8.31 -10.83 -0.63
C GLN A 143 8.54 -11.82 0.53
N PRO A 144 8.66 -13.14 0.28
CA PRO A 144 8.88 -14.13 1.33
C PRO A 144 10.15 -13.83 2.14
N GLN A 145 9.96 -13.40 3.38
CA GLN A 145 11.01 -13.27 4.39
C GLN A 145 10.83 -14.27 5.54
N TYR A 146 9.57 -14.52 5.90
CA TYR A 146 9.16 -15.34 7.03
C TYR A 146 7.97 -16.21 6.63
N PRO A 147 7.93 -17.50 7.02
CA PRO A 147 6.78 -18.34 6.74
C PRO A 147 5.57 -17.89 7.57
N GLY A 148 4.37 -17.98 7.00
CA GLY A 148 3.12 -17.67 7.67
C GLY A 148 2.80 -16.18 7.72
N GLY A 149 2.22 -15.73 8.83
CA GLY A 149 1.74 -14.36 9.01
C GLY A 149 0.30 -14.13 8.58
N SER A 150 -0.15 -12.87 8.67
CA SER A 150 -1.50 -12.44 8.30
C SER A 150 -1.47 -11.05 7.70
N PHE A 151 -2.41 -10.78 6.80
CA PHE A 151 -2.64 -9.45 6.25
C PHE A 151 -3.91 -8.86 6.88
N GLN A 152 -3.80 -7.64 7.35
CA GLN A 152 -4.92 -6.81 7.76
C GLN A 152 -5.13 -5.73 6.68
N LEU A 153 -6.24 -5.82 5.95
CA LEU A 153 -6.69 -4.77 5.04
C LEU A 153 -7.44 -3.72 5.86
N THR A 154 -6.92 -2.50 5.84
CA THR A 154 -7.54 -1.31 6.42
C THR A 154 -8.17 -0.51 5.29
N PHE A 155 -9.45 -0.21 5.43
CA PHE A 155 -10.21 0.58 4.46
C PHE A 155 -10.82 1.80 5.16
N THR A 156 -10.56 3.00 4.64
CA THR A 156 -11.10 4.26 5.18
C THR A 156 -11.97 4.95 4.14
N SER A 157 -13.26 5.12 4.46
CA SER A 157 -14.23 5.88 3.67
C SER A 157 -14.91 6.94 4.50
N SER A 158 -14.82 8.21 4.10
CA SER A 158 -15.71 9.28 4.57
C SER A 158 -15.84 9.40 6.10
N ASN A 159 -14.79 9.07 6.86
CA ASN A 159 -14.68 8.96 8.34
C ASN A 159 -15.00 7.61 8.99
N THR A 160 -15.31 6.57 8.23
CA THR A 160 -15.42 5.19 8.74
C THR A 160 -14.17 4.40 8.35
N THR A 161 -13.63 3.64 9.29
CA THR A 161 -12.48 2.74 9.06
C THR A 161 -12.90 1.31 9.35
N SER A 162 -12.79 0.45 8.35
CA SER A 162 -13.09 -0.98 8.43
C SER A 162 -11.79 -1.78 8.33
N ASN A 163 -11.70 -2.85 9.11
CA ASN A 163 -10.52 -3.72 9.15
C ASN A 163 -10.93 -5.16 8.83
N TYR A 164 -10.24 -5.78 7.88
CA TYR A 164 -10.43 -7.18 7.51
C TYR A 164 -9.10 -7.91 7.67
N THR A 165 -9.11 -9.10 8.27
CA THR A 165 -7.88 -9.88 8.48
C THR A 165 -7.99 -11.22 7.81
N GLN A 166 -6.94 -11.61 7.08
CA GLN A 166 -6.82 -12.94 6.52
C GLN A 166 -5.40 -13.50 6.71
N PRO A 167 -5.25 -14.83 6.88
CA PRO A 167 -3.94 -15.46 6.94
C PRO A 167 -3.22 -15.33 5.60
N ALA A 168 -1.89 -15.23 5.64
CA ALA A 168 -1.07 -15.26 4.43
C ALA A 168 -0.99 -16.69 3.89
N VAL A 169 -1.53 -16.91 2.70
CA VAL A 169 -1.43 -18.16 1.95
C VAL A 169 -0.49 -17.90 0.78
N ASN A 170 0.63 -18.64 0.70
CA ASN A 170 1.67 -18.40 -0.30
C ASN A 170 2.16 -16.93 -0.32
N HIS A 171 2.32 -16.33 0.87
CA HIS A 171 2.75 -14.94 1.05
C HIS A 171 1.80 -13.88 0.46
N SER A 172 0.54 -14.26 0.17
CA SER A 172 -0.51 -13.35 -0.26
C SER A 172 -1.82 -13.55 0.50
N ALA A 173 -2.71 -12.57 0.42
CA ALA A 173 -4.09 -12.67 0.87
C ALA A 173 -5.00 -11.86 -0.08
N HIS A 174 -6.19 -12.40 -0.34
CA HIS A 174 -7.12 -11.85 -1.34
C HIS A 174 -8.48 -11.56 -0.69
N PHE A 175 -8.87 -10.29 -0.69
CA PHE A 175 -10.12 -9.81 -0.10
C PHE A 175 -11.14 -9.57 -1.22
N LEU A 176 -12.20 -10.38 -1.21
CA LEU A 176 -13.22 -10.41 -2.26
C LEU A 176 -14.38 -9.47 -1.91
N PHE A 177 -14.73 -8.59 -2.85
CA PHE A 177 -15.89 -7.72 -2.79
C PHE A 177 -16.84 -8.08 -3.93
N PRO A 178 -17.94 -8.81 -3.67
CA PRO A 178 -18.82 -9.33 -4.73
C PRO A 178 -19.54 -8.24 -5.53
N ALA A 179 -19.83 -7.10 -4.90
CA ALA A 179 -20.50 -5.98 -5.54
C ALA A 179 -19.93 -4.64 -5.03
N ALA A 180 -19.45 -3.82 -5.95
CA ALA A 180 -19.00 -2.47 -5.64
C ALA A 180 -20.17 -1.55 -5.29
N GLU A 181 -20.06 -0.84 -4.16
CA GLU A 181 -21.08 0.07 -3.63
C GLU A 181 -20.42 1.42 -3.34
N PRO A 182 -21.17 2.54 -3.30
CA PRO A 182 -20.60 3.85 -2.98
C PRO A 182 -19.84 3.87 -1.64
N ALA A 183 -20.22 3.02 -0.68
CA ALA A 183 -19.55 2.87 0.61
C ALA A 183 -18.14 2.26 0.50
N HIS A 184 -17.82 1.55 -0.59
CA HIS A 184 -16.50 0.98 -0.86
C HIS A 184 -15.53 1.99 -1.50
N GLN A 185 -15.93 3.24 -1.71
CA GLN A 185 -15.03 4.29 -2.19
C GLN A 185 -14.15 4.82 -1.05
N GLY A 186 -12.83 4.91 -1.28
CA GLY A 186 -11.91 5.42 -0.27
C GLY A 186 -10.46 4.98 -0.48
N THR A 187 -9.71 4.96 0.61
CA THR A 187 -8.30 4.56 0.63
C THR A 187 -8.12 3.22 1.34
N TYR A 188 -7.27 2.38 0.77
CA TYR A 188 -6.95 1.04 1.25
C TYR A 188 -5.47 0.94 1.59
N SER A 189 -5.14 0.28 2.70
CA SER A 189 -3.76 -0.13 3.02
C SER A 189 -3.73 -1.56 3.58
N CYS A 190 -2.65 -2.29 3.30
CA CYS A 190 -2.40 -3.61 3.84
C CYS A 190 -1.34 -3.50 4.94
N VAL A 191 -1.65 -4.03 6.13
CA VAL A 191 -0.68 -4.22 7.21
C VAL A 191 -0.38 -5.71 7.31
N TYR A 192 0.84 -6.10 6.98
CA TYR A 192 1.31 -7.47 7.20
C TYR A 192 1.79 -7.61 8.64
N ARG A 193 1.38 -8.69 9.32
CA ARG A 193 1.76 -9.01 10.70
C ARG A 193 2.27 -10.44 10.77
N VAL A 194 3.40 -10.66 11.45
CA VAL A 194 3.96 -11.98 11.68
C VAL A 194 4.54 -12.09 13.08
N PHE A 195 4.42 -13.28 13.67
CA PHE A 195 5.04 -13.60 14.95
C PHE A 195 6.20 -14.56 14.73
N VAL A 196 7.41 -14.07 14.92
CA VAL A 196 8.66 -14.84 14.81
C VAL A 196 9.55 -14.49 15.99
N PHE A 197 10.32 -15.46 16.48
CA PHE A 197 11.24 -15.27 17.61
C PHE A 197 10.60 -14.68 18.87
N SER A 198 9.39 -15.15 19.19
CA SER A 198 8.62 -14.66 20.34
C SER A 198 8.28 -13.16 20.29
N ARG A 199 8.28 -12.56 19.09
CA ARG A 199 7.98 -11.14 18.88
C ARG A 199 7.08 -10.91 17.66
N ASN A 200 6.31 -9.83 17.74
CA ASN A 200 5.44 -9.37 16.66
C ASN A 200 6.17 -8.37 15.78
N PHE A 201 6.12 -8.60 14.47
CA PHE A 201 6.61 -7.69 13.45
C PHE A 201 5.45 -7.23 12.58
N SER A 202 5.50 -5.97 12.12
CA SER A 202 4.51 -5.46 11.17
C SER A 202 5.11 -4.47 10.18
N SER A 203 4.57 -4.49 8.95
CA SER A 203 4.87 -3.54 7.89
C SER A 203 3.60 -3.11 7.19
N GLU A 204 3.55 -1.85 6.75
CA GLU A 204 2.40 -1.26 6.05
C GLU A 204 2.72 -0.97 4.58
N SER A 205 1.75 -1.27 3.70
CA SER A 205 1.83 -0.99 2.27
C SER A 205 1.71 0.51 1.97
N ARG A 206 1.89 0.85 0.69
CA ARG A 206 1.38 2.13 0.17
C ARG A 206 -0.15 2.15 0.23
N GLN A 207 -0.73 3.35 0.11
CA GLN A 207 -2.17 3.52 0.01
C GLN A 207 -2.63 3.33 -1.43
N LEU A 208 -3.73 2.59 -1.61
CA LEU A 208 -4.44 2.45 -2.87
C LEU A 208 -5.76 3.22 -2.80
N SER A 209 -5.96 4.17 -3.71
CA SER A 209 -7.22 4.93 -3.79
C SER A 209 -8.16 4.28 -4.80
N LEU A 210 -9.39 3.97 -4.37
CA LEU A 210 -10.40 3.31 -5.20
C LEU A 210 -11.65 4.16 -5.32
N THR A 211 -12.11 4.37 -6.55
CA THR A 211 -13.32 5.15 -6.86
C THR A 211 -14.42 4.25 -7.43
N VAL A 212 -15.65 4.41 -6.95
CA VAL A 212 -16.79 3.64 -7.45
C VAL A 212 -17.58 4.51 -8.42
N SER A 213 -17.54 4.14 -9.70
CA SER A 213 -18.22 4.87 -10.77
C SER A 213 -19.65 4.35 -10.96
N ASP A 214 -20.63 5.24 -10.86
CA ASP A 214 -22.03 4.95 -11.13
C ASP A 214 -22.48 5.63 -12.44
N PRO A 215 -22.55 4.89 -13.58
CA PRO A 215 -22.94 5.46 -14.87
C PRO A 215 -24.38 6.00 -14.86
N THR A 216 -25.27 5.47 -14.01
CA THR A 216 -26.66 5.93 -13.95
C THR A 216 -26.77 7.36 -13.46
N VAL A 217 -25.92 7.76 -12.50
CA VAL A 217 -25.87 9.14 -11.99
C VAL A 217 -25.46 10.12 -13.08
N PHE A 218 -24.49 9.75 -13.92
CA PHE A 218 -24.07 10.58 -15.06
C PHE A 218 -25.19 10.73 -16.09
N VAL A 219 -25.89 9.65 -16.42
CA VAL A 219 -27.03 9.67 -17.36
C VAL A 219 -28.17 10.53 -16.80
N ILE A 220 -28.53 10.37 -15.52
CA ILE A 220 -29.59 11.17 -14.88
C ILE A 220 -29.22 12.66 -14.88
N ARG A 221 -27.98 13.02 -14.51
CA ARG A 221 -27.52 14.42 -14.58
C ARG A 221 -27.61 14.98 -15.99
N LEU A 222 -27.21 14.20 -17.00
CA LEU A 222 -27.27 14.62 -18.40
C LEU A 222 -28.72 14.85 -18.86
N LEU A 223 -29.65 13.95 -18.51
CA LEU A 223 -31.07 14.08 -18.82
C LEU A 223 -31.68 15.33 -18.16
N LEU A 224 -31.35 15.60 -16.90
CA LEU A 224 -31.80 16.80 -16.18
C LEU A 224 -31.27 18.08 -16.81
N LEU A 225 -30.00 18.10 -17.24
CA LEU A 225 -29.40 19.23 -17.93
C LEU A 225 -30.10 19.49 -19.27
N LEU A 226 -30.33 18.45 -20.08
CA LEU A 226 -31.05 18.56 -21.35
C LEU A 226 -32.49 19.06 -21.15
N LEU A 227 -33.19 18.56 -20.13
CA LEU A 227 -34.54 19.01 -19.80
C LEU A 227 -34.56 20.49 -19.39
N SER A 228 -33.59 20.91 -18.56
CA SER A 228 -33.47 22.31 -18.13
C SER A 228 -33.22 23.23 -19.34
N LEU A 229 -32.33 22.85 -20.25
CA LEU A 229 -32.02 23.61 -21.46
C LEU A 229 -33.25 23.73 -22.38
N LEU A 230 -34.01 22.66 -22.55
CA LEU A 230 -35.26 22.68 -23.32
C LEU A 230 -36.29 23.64 -22.73
N LEU A 231 -36.44 23.64 -21.39
CA LEU A 231 -37.32 24.57 -20.69
C LEU A 231 -36.86 26.02 -20.88
N PHE A 232 -35.56 26.30 -20.74
CA PHE A 232 -35.01 27.63 -20.99
C PHE A 232 -35.26 28.11 -22.43
N ILE A 233 -34.99 27.26 -23.43
CA ILE A 233 -35.25 27.59 -24.84
C ILE A 233 -36.74 27.88 -25.04
N SER A 234 -37.63 27.06 -24.48
CA SER A 234 -39.08 27.26 -24.61
C SER A 234 -39.54 28.60 -23.99
N ALA A 235 -38.99 29.00 -22.84
CA ALA A 235 -39.29 30.27 -22.18
C ALA A 235 -38.78 31.48 -22.99
N VAL A 236 -37.57 31.38 -23.56
CA VAL A 236 -37.03 32.40 -24.48
C VAL A 236 -37.90 32.52 -25.74
N CYS A 237 -38.30 31.39 -26.35
CA CYS A 237 -39.21 31.41 -27.50
C CYS A 237 -40.58 32.00 -27.16
N PHE A 238 -41.14 31.68 -25.98
CA PHE A 238 -42.43 32.22 -25.53
C PHE A 238 -42.36 33.72 -25.27
N SER A 239 -41.33 34.19 -24.55
CA SER A 239 -41.11 35.62 -24.30
C SER A 239 -40.88 36.40 -25.60
N HIS A 240 -40.16 35.83 -26.58
CA HIS A 240 -39.99 36.43 -27.90
C HIS A 240 -41.31 36.48 -28.68
N LYS A 241 -42.13 35.41 -28.63
CA LYS A 241 -43.49 35.42 -29.23
C LYS A 241 -44.37 36.49 -28.59
N VAL A 242 -44.39 36.60 -27.26
CA VAL A 242 -45.17 37.62 -26.54
C VAL A 242 -44.67 39.03 -26.87
N ALA A 243 -43.36 39.25 -26.94
CA ALA A 243 -42.78 40.53 -27.34
C ALA A 243 -43.13 40.89 -28.79
N CYS A 244 -43.05 39.93 -29.71
CA CYS A 244 -43.40 40.12 -31.12
C CYS A 244 -44.91 40.40 -31.29
N THR A 245 -45.76 39.71 -30.53
CA THR A 245 -47.22 39.95 -30.52
C THR A 245 -47.55 41.32 -29.93
N ARG A 246 -46.87 41.74 -28.86
CA ARG A 246 -47.00 43.09 -28.29
C ARG A 246 -46.52 44.18 -29.25
N LEU A 247 -45.47 43.93 -30.04
CA LEU A 247 -44.99 44.85 -31.09
C LEU A 247 -45.96 44.92 -32.28
N LEU A 248 -46.56 43.80 -32.69
CA LEU A 248 -47.60 43.77 -33.73
C LEU A 248 -48.89 44.49 -33.29
N ILE A 249 -49.26 44.38 -32.00
CA ILE A 249 -50.38 45.13 -31.43
C ILE A 249 -50.05 46.63 -31.31
N ARG A 250 -48.82 47.00 -30.93
CA ARG A 250 -48.35 48.40 -30.92
C ARG A 250 -48.16 49.00 -32.33
N GLY A 251 -47.84 48.19 -33.33
CA GLY A 251 -47.67 48.60 -34.73
C GLY A 251 -48.98 48.78 -35.51
N ARG A 252 -50.14 48.52 -34.89
CA ARG A 252 -51.48 48.67 -35.52
C ARG A 252 -52.37 49.73 -34.87
N CYS A 253 -51.77 50.70 -34.18
CA CYS A 253 -52.46 51.89 -33.69
C CYS A 253 -51.71 53.15 -34.14
N GLY A 254 -51.91 53.56 -35.39
CA GLY A 254 -51.38 54.84 -35.89
C GLY A 254 -51.17 54.94 -37.40
N THR A 255 -52.20 54.75 -38.22
CA THR A 255 -52.26 55.40 -39.55
C THR A 255 -53.72 55.49 -40.02
N LYS A 256 -54.44 56.52 -39.54
CA LYS A 256 -55.60 57.06 -40.26
C LYS A 256 -55.11 58.12 -41.25
N ARG A 257 -55.65 58.00 -42.47
CA ARG A 257 -55.42 58.79 -43.67
C ARG A 257 -55.41 60.31 -43.45
N SER A 258 -54.53 61.00 -44.16
CA SER A 258 -54.76 62.37 -44.65
C SER A 258 -54.44 62.39 -46.14
N ALA A 259 -55.46 62.68 -46.94
CA ALA A 259 -55.35 62.96 -48.36
C ALA A 259 -54.74 64.36 -48.58
N ARG A 260 -54.00 64.56 -49.68
CA ARG A 260 -54.22 65.66 -50.67
C ARG A 260 -53.01 65.89 -51.59
N TRP A 261 -53.23 65.59 -52.89
CA TRP A 261 -52.77 66.27 -54.11
C TRP A 261 -51.29 66.63 -54.33
N LYS A 262 -50.68 66.11 -55.40
CA LYS A 262 -50.53 66.77 -56.73
C LYS A 262 -49.82 65.86 -57.75
N ARG A 263 -50.38 65.82 -58.96
CA ARG A 263 -49.71 65.43 -60.21
C ARG A 263 -48.88 66.60 -60.73
N ALA A 264 -47.70 66.32 -61.28
CA ALA A 264 -47.03 66.95 -62.44
C ALA A 264 -45.55 66.51 -62.38
N ALA A 265 -45.05 65.66 -63.28
CA ALA A 265 -44.73 65.88 -64.70
C ALA A 265 -43.50 66.78 -64.93
N THR A 266 -42.50 66.21 -65.61
CA THR A 266 -41.43 66.84 -66.43
C THR A 266 -40.45 67.77 -65.69
N ARG A 267 -39.13 67.69 -65.85
CA ARG A 267 -38.34 67.40 -67.05
C ARG A 267 -36.91 67.03 -66.62
#